data_AF-J9GEE1-F1
#
_entry.id   AF-J9GEE1-F1
#
_cell.length_a   1.000
_cell.length_b   1.000
_cell.length_c   1.000
_cell.angle_alpha   90.00
_cell.angle_beta   90.00
_cell.angle_gamma   90.00
#
_symmetry.space_group_name_H-M   'P 1'
#
loop_
_entity.id
_entity.type
_entity.pdbx_description
1 polymer ?
#
loop_
_entity_poly.entity_id
_entity_poly.type
_entity_poly.pdbx_seq_one_letter_code
_entity_poly.pdbx_strand_id
1 'polypeptide(L)' 'MDAHDEAVEKLGKRYFTTPKKMGAQTAEANINAGLAAANQIVGYLKDGITTYQVNK' A
#
# COMPACT_ATOMS: atom_id res chain seq x y z
N MET A 1 -11.40 6.69 16.16
CA MET A 1 -12.60 7.02 15.35
C MET A 1 -12.79 8.54 15.31
N ASP A 2 -12.38 9.18 16.39
CA ASP A 2 -12.41 10.60 16.70
C ASP A 2 -12.05 11.57 15.55
N ALA A 3 -10.98 11.33 14.80
CA ALA A 3 -10.59 12.22 13.68
C ALA A 3 -11.56 12.17 12.48
N HIS A 4 -12.22 11.04 12.25
CA HIS A 4 -13.26 10.93 11.22
C HIS A 4 -14.50 11.70 11.65
N ASP A 5 -14.93 11.49 12.89
CA ASP A 5 -16.13 12.09 13.45
C ASP A 5 -15.99 13.63 13.52
N GLU A 6 -14.82 14.13 13.95
CA GLU A 6 -14.49 15.56 13.95
C GLU A 6 -14.50 16.16 12.53
N ALA A 7 -13.98 15.43 11.54
CA ALA A 7 -13.96 15.88 10.15
C ALA A 7 -15.37 15.89 9.52
N VAL A 8 -16.23 14.92 9.86
CA VAL A 8 -17.63 14.91 9.45
C VAL A 8 -18.38 16.10 10.05
N GLU A 9 -18.17 16.38 11.34
CA GLU A 9 -18.79 17.53 12.02
C GLU A 9 -18.39 18.87 11.37
N LYS A 10 -17.10 19.08 11.11
CA LYS A 10 -16.59 20.36 10.59
C LYS A 10 -16.80 20.56 9.09
N LEU A 11 -16.79 19.50 8.29
CA LEU A 11 -16.72 19.59 6.83
C LEU A 11 -17.97 19.04 6.12
N GLY A 12 -18.79 18.26 6.82
CA GLY A 12 -20.01 17.66 6.30
C GLY A 12 -19.76 16.95 4.95
N LYS A 13 -20.53 17.33 3.93
CA LYS A 13 -20.48 16.70 2.60
C LYS A 13 -19.17 16.92 1.81
N ARG A 14 -18.27 17.79 2.28
CA ARG A 14 -16.98 18.04 1.62
C ARG A 14 -15.87 17.09 2.08
N TYR A 15 -16.19 16.20 3.03
CA TYR A 15 -15.28 15.20 3.56
C TYR A 15 -15.82 13.80 3.29
N PHE A 16 -14.97 12.94 2.77
CA PHE A 16 -15.26 11.54 2.53
C PHE A 16 -14.02 10.72 2.80
N THR A 17 -14.19 9.59 3.46
CA THR A 17 -13.14 8.59 3.62
C THR A 17 -13.72 7.20 3.41
N THR A 18 -12.86 6.29 2.98
CA THR A 18 -13.22 4.88 2.84
C THR A 18 -13.15 4.21 4.22
N PRO A 19 -14.02 3.24 4.54
CA PRO A 19 -14.00 2.55 5.85
C PRO A 19 -12.69 1.81 6.13
N LYS A 20 -11.96 1.43 5.07
CA LYS A 20 -10.63 0.84 5.13
C LYS A 20 -9.80 1.29 3.93
N LYS A 21 -8.48 1.24 4.05
CA LYS A 21 -7.55 1.50 2.95
C LYS A 21 -7.77 0.48 1.82
N MET A 22 -8.49 0.89 0.78
CA MET A 22 -8.86 0.04 -0.36
C MET A 22 -8.15 0.39 -1.67
N GLY A 23 -7.27 1.39 -1.67
CA GLY A 23 -6.61 1.86 -2.90
C GLY A 23 -5.77 0.80 -3.63
N ALA A 24 -5.14 -0.12 -2.89
CA ALA A 24 -4.40 -1.26 -3.45
C ALA A 24 -5.19 -2.58 -3.42
N GLN A 25 -6.47 -2.54 -3.00
CA GLN A 25 -7.27 -3.75 -2.82
C GLN A 25 -7.91 -4.19 -4.14
N THR A 26 -7.09 -4.42 -5.16
CA THR A 26 -7.48 -5.00 -6.46
C THR A 26 -6.72 -6.31 -6.69
N ALA A 27 -7.28 -7.21 -7.50
CA ALA A 27 -6.63 -8.50 -7.78
C ALA A 27 -5.29 -8.29 -8.49
N GLU A 28 -5.26 -7.35 -9.43
CA GLU A 28 -4.11 -6.99 -10.24
C GLU A 28 -2.97 -6.41 -9.40
N ALA A 29 -3.28 -5.49 -8.47
CA ALA A 29 -2.28 -4.90 -7.59
C ALA A 29 -1.66 -5.95 -6.68
N ASN A 30 -2.47 -6.86 -6.14
CA ASN A 30 -2.00 -7.95 -5.29
C ASN A 30 -1.10 -8.92 -6.07
N ILE A 31 -1.50 -9.31 -7.28
CA ILE A 31 -0.70 -10.20 -8.14
C ILE A 31 0.63 -9.54 -8.50
N ASN A 32 0.61 -8.27 -8.91
CA ASN A 32 1.81 -7.55 -9.30
C ASN A 32 2.78 -7.36 -8.14
N ALA A 33 2.29 -6.98 -6.96
CA ALA A 33 3.12 -6.83 -5.76
C ALA A 33 3.73 -8.16 -5.32
N GLY A 34 2.93 -9.22 -5.31
CA GLY A 34 3.39 -10.57 -4.96
C GLY A 34 4.46 -11.09 -5.92
N LEU A 35 4.23 -10.95 -7.24
CA LEU A 35 5.17 -11.38 -8.27
C LEU A 35 6.47 -10.57 -8.22
N ALA A 36 6.38 -9.25 -8.05
CA ALA A 36 7.55 -8.39 -7.93
C ALA A 36 8.40 -8.76 -6.70
N ALA A 37 7.77 -9.01 -5.55
CA ALA A 37 8.47 -9.42 -4.34
C ALA A 37 9.18 -10.77 -4.52
N ALA A 38 8.50 -11.76 -5.12
CA ALA A 38 9.12 -13.06 -5.41
C ALA A 38 10.33 -12.94 -6.33
N ASN A 39 10.23 -12.14 -7.40
CA ASN A 39 11.34 -11.90 -8.32
C ASN A 39 12.50 -11.15 -7.67
N GLN A 40 12.22 -10.17 -6.81
CA GLN A 40 13.26 -9.43 -6.06
C GLN A 40 14.01 -10.37 -5.10
N ILE A 41 13.32 -11.27 -4.41
CA ILE A 41 13.95 -12.28 -3.53
C ILE A 41 14.87 -13.19 -4.36
N VAL A 42 14.40 -13.70 -5.49
CA VAL A 42 15.21 -14.54 -6.38
C VAL A 42 16.44 -13.80 -6.90
N GLY A 43 16.28 -12.55 -7.34
CA GLY A 43 17.39 -11.72 -7.84
C GLY A 43 18.41 -11.38 -6.76
N TYR A 44 17.98 -11.16 -5.52
CA TYR A 44 18.89 -10.97 -4.39
C TYR A 44 19.72 -12.24 -4.13
N LEU A 45 19.08 -13.41 -4.06
CA LEU A 45 19.76 -14.66 -3.72
C LEU A 45 20.71 -15.16 -4.81
N LYS A 46 20.38 -14.92 -6.08
CA LYS A 46 21.20 -15.38 -7.21
C LYS A 46 22.30 -14.40 -7.58
N ASP A 47 21.95 -13.12 -7.66
CA ASP A 47 22.78 -12.11 -8.32
C ASP A 47 23.16 -10.95 -7.37
N GLY A 48 22.75 -11.01 -6.10
CA GLY A 48 23.03 -9.97 -5.11
C GLY A 48 22.29 -8.65 -5.38
N ILE A 49 21.19 -8.66 -6.15
CA ILE A 49 20.46 -7.45 -6.55
C ILE A 49 19.81 -6.78 -5.33
N THR A 50 20.14 -5.50 -5.08
CA THR A 50 19.63 -4.69 -3.96
C THR A 50 18.93 -3.39 -4.39
N THR A 51 18.47 -3.30 -5.64
CA THR A 51 17.92 -2.08 -6.27
C THR A 51 16.87 -1.34 -5.43
N TYR A 52 16.03 -2.06 -4.68
CA TYR A 52 14.94 -1.48 -3.87
C TYR A 52 15.15 -1.65 -2.35
N GLN A 53 16.40 -1.86 -1.90
CA GLN A 53 16.72 -1.98 -0.48
C GLN A 53 16.47 -0.64 0.25
N VAL A 54 15.75 -0.69 1.37
CA VAL A 54 15.32 0.51 2.12
C VAL A 54 16.09 0.76 3.42
N ASN A 55 17.08 -0.09 3.75
CA ASN A 55 17.93 0.01 4.94
C ASN A 55 19.42 -0.14 4.59
N LYS A 56 20.28 0.08 5.58
CA LYS A 56 21.73 -0.22 5.56
C LYS A 56 22.12 -0.97 6.81
#